data_AF-A0A2B1KEM1-F1
#
_entry.id   AF-A0A2B1KEM1-F1
#
_cell.length_a   1.000
_cell.length_b   1.000
_cell.length_c   1.000
_cell.angle_alpha   90.00
_cell.angle_beta   90.00
_cell.angle_gamma   90.00
#
_symmetry.space_group_name_H-M   'P 1'
#
loop_
_entity.id
_entity.type
_entity.pdbx_description
1 polymer ?
#
loop_
_entity_poly.entity_id
_entity_poly.type
_entity_poly.pdbx_seq_one_letter_code
_entity_poly.pdbx_strand_id
1 'polypeptide(L)'
;MEKITVNFYYQDVDGLKELKYEAYLLSDSVYYEFNGDNLTFREIPLCERGKKELMIFDSDSYRAVEIHCKAEIENIHEMCAVEFIEAVLEGQN
;
A
#
# COMPACT_ATOMS: atom_id res chain seq x y z
N MET A 1 8.35 9.62 -1.37
CA MET A 1 8.28 8.38 -2.20
C MET A 1 7.42 8.60 -3.46
N GLU A 2 7.48 7.74 -4.47
CA GLU A 2 6.64 7.89 -5.69
C GLU A 2 5.18 7.53 -5.39
N LYS A 3 4.25 8.38 -5.85
CA LYS A 3 2.80 8.18 -5.69
C LYS A 3 2.24 7.41 -6.88
N ILE A 4 1.36 6.44 -6.61
CA ILE A 4 0.67 5.63 -7.61
C ILE A 4 -0.84 5.65 -7.37
N THR A 5 -1.59 5.27 -8.40
CA THR A 5 -3.04 5.05 -8.33
C THR A 5 -3.32 3.56 -8.39
N VAL A 6 -4.15 3.05 -7.49
CA VAL A 6 -4.58 1.66 -7.47
C VAL A 6 -6.07 1.61 -7.76
N ASN A 7 -6.44 0.84 -8.79
CA ASN A 7 -7.82 0.42 -9.04
C ASN A 7 -7.92 -1.05 -8.60
N PHE A 8 -8.54 -1.29 -7.45
CA PHE A 8 -8.70 -2.61 -6.87
C PHE A 8 -10.09 -3.17 -7.17
N TYR A 9 -10.13 -4.30 -7.86
CA TYR A 9 -11.35 -4.98 -8.25
C TYR A 9 -11.57 -6.20 -7.37
N TYR A 10 -12.76 -6.33 -6.78
CA TYR A 10 -13.09 -7.48 -5.92
C TYR A 10 -14.51 -7.97 -6.17
N GLN A 11 -14.74 -9.26 -5.91
CA GLN A 11 -16.05 -9.87 -6.05
C GLN A 11 -16.76 -9.88 -4.69
N ASP A 12 -17.94 -9.27 -4.62
CA ASP A 12 -18.83 -9.37 -3.47
C ASP A 12 -20.19 -10.02 -3.83
N VAL A 13 -21.12 -10.03 -2.88
CA VAL A 13 -22.47 -10.61 -3.05
C VAL A 13 -23.30 -9.91 -4.13
N ASP A 14 -23.01 -8.65 -4.42
CA ASP A 14 -23.74 -7.81 -5.38
C ASP A 14 -23.04 -7.74 -6.74
N GLY A 15 -21.86 -8.35 -6.90
CA GLY A 15 -21.14 -8.42 -8.17
C GLY A 15 -19.68 -7.98 -8.08
N LEU A 16 -19.10 -7.65 -9.23
CA LEU A 16 -17.76 -7.07 -9.31
C LEU A 16 -17.82 -5.61 -8.85
N LYS A 17 -16.98 -5.27 -7.87
CA LYS A 17 -16.81 -3.91 -7.34
C LYS A 17 -15.44 -3.36 -7.68
N GLU A 18 -15.33 -2.04 -7.67
CA GLU A 18 -14.09 -1.30 -7.88
C GLU A 18 -13.85 -0.35 -6.70
N LEU A 19 -12.61 -0.29 -6.23
CA LEU A 19 -12.15 0.64 -5.22
C LEU A 19 -10.91 1.35 -5.76
N LYS A 20 -11.02 2.67 -5.95
CA LYS A 20 -9.93 3.50 -6.46
C LYS A 20 -9.31 4.33 -5.35
N TYR A 21 -7.99 4.23 -5.18
CA TYR A 21 -7.27 4.95 -4.14
C TYR A 21 -5.83 5.27 -4.54
N GLU A 22 -5.23 6.19 -3.80
CA GLU A 22 -3.83 6.57 -3.96
C GLU A 22 -2.96 5.82 -2.95
N ALA A 23 -1.76 5.43 -3.39
CA ALA A 23 -0.79 4.72 -2.56
C ALA A 23 0.64 5.16 -2.90
N TYR A 24 1.62 4.68 -2.14
CA TYR A 24 3.02 5.06 -2.33
C TYR A 24 3.89 3.84 -2.60
N LEU A 25 4.75 3.94 -3.62
CA LEU A 25 5.73 2.90 -3.94
C LEU A 25 6.86 2.90 -2.91
N LEU A 26 7.07 1.74 -2.29
CA LEU A 26 8.26 1.46 -1.49
C LEU A 26 9.39 0.91 -2.38
N SER A 27 9.04 0.11 -3.38
CA SER A 27 9.95 -0.46 -4.39
C SER A 27 9.17 -0.82 -5.65
N ASP A 28 9.87 -1.28 -6.70
CA ASP A 28 9.27 -1.76 -7.96
C ASP A 28 8.27 -2.93 -7.78
N SER A 29 8.26 -3.57 -6.61
CA SER A 29 7.45 -4.76 -6.32
C SER A 29 6.52 -4.60 -5.12
N VAL A 30 6.60 -3.48 -4.39
CA VAL A 30 5.82 -3.28 -3.16
C VAL A 30 5.36 -1.84 -3.08
N TYR A 31 4.08 -1.66 -2.80
CA TYR A 31 3.52 -0.37 -2.38
C TYR A 31 2.96 -0.49 -0.98
N TYR A 32 2.68 0.66 -0.36
CA TYR A 32 2.02 0.71 0.92
C TYR A 32 0.89 1.74 0.98
N GLU A 33 0.00 1.52 1.92
CA GLU A 33 -1.12 2.38 2.30
C GLU A 33 -1.02 2.68 3.79
N PHE A 34 -1.25 3.94 4.17
CA PHE A 34 -1.31 4.36 5.58
C PHE A 34 -2.62 5.07 5.85
N ASN A 35 -3.40 4.55 6.80
CA ASN A 35 -4.71 5.10 7.16
C ASN A 35 -4.72 5.82 8.52
N GLY A 36 -3.55 6.18 9.04
CA GLY A 36 -3.38 6.82 10.36
C GLY A 36 -3.03 5.82 11.46
N ASP A 37 -3.71 4.67 11.48
CA ASP A 37 -3.51 3.64 12.51
C ASP A 37 -2.82 2.39 11.99
N ASN A 38 -2.93 2.12 10.69
CA ASN A 38 -2.43 0.90 10.07
C ASN A 38 -1.63 1.22 8.82
N LEU A 39 -0.51 0.54 8.71
CA LEU A 39 0.37 0.55 7.56
C LEU A 39 0.26 -0.81 6.86
N THR A 40 -0.29 -0.81 5.66
CA THR A 40 -0.46 -2.03 4.87
C THR A 40 0.53 -2.05 3.72
N PHE A 41 1.39 -3.06 3.68
CA PHE A 41 2.26 -3.35 2.55
C PHE A 41 1.61 -4.38 1.64
N ARG A 42 1.66 -4.14 0.33
CA ARG A 42 1.11 -5.04 -0.69
C ARG A 42 2.13 -5.30 -1.77
N GLU A 43 2.27 -6.56 -2.14
CA GLU A 43 3.03 -6.95 -3.33
C GLU A 43 2.29 -6.51 -4.60
N ILE A 44 3.04 -6.01 -5.57
CA ILE A 44 2.53 -5.66 -6.90
C ILE A 44 2.52 -6.92 -7.78
N PRO A 45 1.37 -7.30 -8.35
CA PRO A 45 1.29 -8.36 -9.34
C PRO A 45 2.30 -8.15 -10.47
N LEU A 46 2.95 -9.22 -10.94
CA LEU A 46 4.02 -9.13 -11.94
C LEU A 46 3.64 -8.34 -13.19
N CYS A 47 2.39 -8.48 -13.66
CA CYS A 47 1.87 -7.77 -14.83
C CYS A 47 1.63 -6.28 -14.63
N GLU A 48 1.62 -5.81 -13.38
CA GLU A 48 1.36 -4.41 -13.00
C GLU A 48 2.64 -3.65 -12.62
N ARG A 49 3.77 -4.34 -12.44
CA ARG A 49 5.03 -3.71 -12.03
C ARG A 49 5.51 -2.66 -13.04
N GLY A 50 6.01 -1.53 -12.53
CA GLY A 50 6.49 -0.40 -13.33
C GLY A 50 5.40 0.53 -13.87
N LYS A 51 4.12 0.25 -13.62
CA LYS A 51 3.02 1.16 -13.97
C LYS A 51 2.77 2.17 -12.86
N LYS A 52 2.28 3.36 -13.25
CA LYS A 52 1.80 4.40 -12.32
C LYS A 52 0.36 4.21 -11.89
N GLU A 53 -0.43 3.55 -12.73
CA GLU A 53 -1.81 3.15 -12.45
C GLU A 53 -1.86 1.63 -12.47
N LEU A 54 -2.12 1.03 -11.31
CA LEU A 54 -2.20 -0.41 -11.13
C LEU A 54 -3.66 -0.86 -11.26
N MET A 55 -3.87 -1.96 -11.96
CA MET A 55 -5.15 -2.68 -11.99
C MET A 55 -4.96 -4.01 -11.28
N ILE A 56 -5.49 -4.11 -10.07
CA ILE A 56 -5.30 -5.29 -9.20
C ILE A 56 -6.67 -5.94 -8.97
N PHE A 57 -6.72 -7.25 -9.14
CA PHE A 57 -7.91 -8.05 -8.86
C PHE A 57 -7.72 -8.83 -7.55
N ASP A 58 -8.78 -9.04 -6.77
CA ASP A 58 -8.74 -9.87 -5.56
C ASP A 58 -8.30 -11.32 -5.83
N SER A 59 -8.52 -11.79 -7.05
CA SER A 59 -8.07 -13.09 -7.56
C SER A 59 -6.58 -13.13 -7.90
N ASP A 60 -5.91 -11.98 -7.96
CA ASP A 60 -4.47 -11.94 -8.26
C ASP A 60 -3.69 -12.58 -7.11
N SER A 61 -2.66 -13.34 -7.46
CA SER A 61 -1.74 -13.90 -6.48
C SER A 61 -0.76 -12.82 -6.02
N TYR A 62 -1.06 -12.14 -4.92
CA TYR A 62 -0.15 -11.21 -4.24
C TYR A 62 -0.20 -11.42 -2.72
N ARG A 63 0.85 -10.97 -2.03
CA ARG A 63 0.93 -10.97 -0.56
C ARG A 63 0.60 -9.59 -0.01
N ALA A 64 -0.02 -9.57 1.17
CA ALA A 64 -0.21 -8.34 1.95
C ALA A 64 0.22 -8.57 3.39
N VAL A 65 0.80 -7.55 4.02
CA VAL A 65 1.14 -7.53 5.44
C VAL A 65 0.64 -6.21 6.01
N GLU A 66 -0.16 -6.28 7.07
CA GLU A 66 -0.63 -5.12 7.81
C GLU A 66 0.12 -5.02 9.13
N ILE A 67 0.59 -3.82 9.45
CA ILE A 67 1.24 -3.48 10.71
C ILE A 67 0.40 -2.39 11.37
N HIS A 68 -0.01 -2.62 12.60
CA HIS A 68 -0.66 -1.61 13.41
C HIS A 68 0.39 -0.67 14.00
N CYS A 69 0.30 0.62 13.71
CA CYS A 69 1.22 1.65 14.16
C CYS A 69 0.60 2.38 15.35
N LYS A 70 1.26 2.35 16.53
CA LYS A 70 0.78 3.11 17.70
C LYS A 70 1.23 4.57 17.71
N ALA A 71 2.24 4.91 16.91
CA ALA A 71 2.70 6.29 16.78
C ALA A 71 1.84 7.06 15.79
N GLU A 72 1.51 8.30 16.14
CA GLU A 72 0.97 9.30 15.21
C GLU A 72 2.09 9.70 14.23
N ILE A 73 2.27 8.93 13.16
CA ILE A 73 3.28 9.22 12.13
C ILE A 73 2.70 10.23 11.14
N GLU A 74 2.95 11.52 11.39
CA GLU A 74 2.58 12.59 10.46
C GLU A 74 3.49 12.60 9.22
N ASN A 75 2.92 12.90 8.05
CA ASN A 75 3.66 13.11 6.79
C ASN A 75 4.54 11.94 6.31
N ILE A 76 4.17 10.69 6.65
CA ILE A 76 4.90 9.46 6.29
C ILE A 76 5.26 9.32 4.79
N HIS A 77 4.49 9.95 3.92
CA HIS A 77 4.67 9.90 2.47
C HIS A 77 5.78 10.82 1.94
N GLU A 78 6.13 11.87 2.70
CA GLU A 78 7.21 12.80 2.40
C GLU A 78 8.57 12.25 2.83
N MET A 79 8.58 11.27 3.74
CA MET A 79 9.78 10.63 4.26
C MET A 79 10.55 9.88 3.17
N CYS A 80 11.88 9.86 3.32
CA CYS A 80 12.69 8.88 2.63
C CYS A 80 12.48 7.47 3.21
N ALA A 81 12.95 6.44 2.51
CA ALA A 81 12.75 5.06 2.95
C ALA A 81 13.37 4.74 4.32
N VAL A 82 14.48 5.40 4.68
CA VAL A 82 15.14 5.19 5.97
C VAL A 82 14.30 5.80 7.10
N GLU A 83 13.93 7.07 6.97
CA GLU A 83 13.05 7.79 7.92
C GLU A 83 11.72 7.05 8.11
N PHE A 84 11.15 6.53 7.03
CA PHE A 84 9.95 5.70 7.06
C PHE A 84 10.12 4.45 7.93
N ILE A 85 11.21 3.69 7.73
CA ILE A 85 11.47 2.47 8.50
C ILE A 85 11.68 2.82 9.97
N GLU A 86 12.45 3.87 10.27
CA GLU A 86 12.70 4.33 11.64
C GLU A 86 11.40 4.72 12.35
N ALA A 87 10.57 5.56 11.72
CA ALA A 87 9.29 5.97 12.29
C ALA A 87 8.35 4.79 12.57
N VAL A 88 8.32 3.80 11.67
CA VAL A 88 7.51 2.58 11.86
C VAL A 88 8.03 1.75 13.02
N LEU A 89 9.35 1.61 13.18
CA LEU A 89 9.97 0.84 14.28
C LEU A 89 9.83 1.54 15.62
N GLU A 90 10.01 2.86 15.67
CA GLU A 90 9.83 3.67 16.88
C GLU A 90 8.40 3.58 17.41
N GLY A 91 7.41 3.59 16.52
CA GLY A 91 6.00 3.42 16.86
C GLY A 91 5.58 2.03 17.34
N GLN A 92 6.50 1.06 17.42
CA GLN A 92 6.25 -0.27 17.99
C GLN A 92 6.77 -0.41 19.44
N ASN A 93 7.63 0.49 19.92
CA ASN A 93 8.17 0.48 21.29
C ASN A 93 7.21 1.16 22.28
#